data_AF-A0A2D5PTA5-F1
#
_entry.id   AF-A0A2D5PTA5-F1
#
_cell.length_a   1.000
_cell.length_b   1.000
_cell.length_c   1.000
_cell.angle_alpha   90.00
_cell.angle_beta   90.00
_cell.angle_gamma   90.00
#
_symmetry.space_group_name_H-M   'P 1'
#
loop_
_entity.id
_entity.type
_entity.pdbx_description
1 polymer ?
#
loop_
_entity_poly.entity_id
_entity_poly.type
_entity_poly.pdbx_seq_one_letter_code
_entity_poly.pdbx_strand_id
1 'polypeptide(L)'
;MNIPSKTQYLNNFEIEKLCHLLECDKQELEEFEKIANQIADETENTYDAMMKILQKGHNLREAIFIAMIIGRKEGYIQAESDMEEEIKDKLYQAFRGNRNQ
;
A
#
# COMPACT_ATOMS: atom_id res chain seq x y z
N MET A 1 10.95 -0.87 0.20
CA MET A 1 10.63 -2.20 0.77
C MET A 1 9.69 -2.94 -0.17
N ASN A 2 9.73 -4.27 -0.21
CA ASN A 2 8.91 -5.05 -1.15
C ASN A 2 7.61 -5.48 -0.45
N ILE A 3 6.59 -4.62 -0.46
CA ILE A 3 5.27 -4.96 0.08
C ILE A 3 4.64 -5.99 -0.86
N PRO A 4 4.13 -7.14 -0.36
CA PRO A 4 3.60 -8.18 -1.23
C PRO A 4 2.45 -7.64 -2.10
N SER A 5 2.63 -7.64 -3.42
CA SER A 5 1.53 -7.33 -4.34
C SER A 5 0.48 -8.43 -4.21
N LYS A 6 -0.76 -8.05 -3.90
CA LYS A 6 -1.84 -9.04 -3.84
C LYS A 6 -2.42 -9.39 -5.20
N THR A 7 -2.13 -8.59 -6.22
CA THR A 7 -2.49 -8.92 -7.58
C THR A 7 -1.74 -10.16 -8.06
N GLN A 8 -0.54 -10.42 -7.51
CA GLN A 8 0.21 -11.66 -7.74
C GLN A 8 -0.47 -12.92 -7.16
N TYR A 9 -1.46 -12.76 -6.28
CA TYR A 9 -2.26 -13.87 -5.75
C TYR A 9 -3.59 -14.05 -6.47
N LEU A 10 -3.91 -13.23 -7.47
CA LEU A 10 -5.10 -13.40 -8.29
C LEU A 10 -4.89 -14.54 -9.28
N ASN A 11 -5.86 -15.44 -9.37
CA ASN A 11 -5.88 -16.44 -10.43
C ASN A 11 -6.31 -15.80 -11.77
N ASN A 12 -6.13 -16.52 -12.88
CA ASN A 12 -6.43 -15.99 -14.22
C ASN A 12 -7.88 -15.52 -14.38
N PHE A 13 -8.84 -16.19 -13.74
CA PHE A 13 -10.25 -15.80 -13.78
C PHE A 13 -10.48 -14.47 -13.04
N GLU A 14 -9.87 -14.29 -11.86
CA GLU A 14 -9.95 -13.04 -11.11
C GLU A 14 -9.29 -11.87 -11.84
N ILE A 15 -8.14 -12.11 -12.46
CA ILE A 15 -7.45 -11.10 -13.30
C ILE A 15 -8.36 -10.68 -14.46
N GLU A 16 -8.94 -11.64 -15.18
CA GLU A 16 -9.84 -11.33 -16.31
C GLU A 16 -11.04 -10.49 -15.86
N LYS A 17 -11.66 -10.84 -14.73
CA LYS A 17 -12.79 -10.08 -14.17
C LYS A 17 -12.39 -8.68 -13.73
N LEU A 18 -11.21 -8.51 -13.14
CA LEU A 18 -10.70 -7.22 -12.72
C LEU A 18 -10.38 -6.33 -13.93
N CYS A 19 -9.69 -6.86 -14.93
CA CYS A 19 -9.43 -6.18 -16.21
C CYS A 19 -10.74 -5.72 -16.87
N HIS A 20 -11.75 -6.60 -16.93
CA HIS A 20 -13.07 -6.23 -17.45
C HIS A 20 -13.77 -5.14 -16.62
N LEU A 21 -13.61 -5.13 -15.30
CA LEU A 21 -14.19 -4.10 -14.43
C LEU A 21 -13.51 -2.75 -14.64
N LEU A 22 -12.17 -2.75 -14.78
CA LEU A 22 -11.36 -1.55 -14.98
C LEU A 22 -11.37 -1.07 -16.43
N GLU A 23 -11.90 -1.87 -17.35
CA GLU A 23 -11.87 -1.64 -18.80
C GLU A 23 -10.43 -1.53 -19.34
N CYS A 24 -9.53 -2.36 -18.81
CA CYS A 24 -8.11 -2.38 -19.16
C CYS A 24 -7.64 -3.77 -19.55
N ASP A 25 -6.44 -3.88 -20.12
CA ASP A 25 -5.74 -5.15 -20.31
C ASP A 25 -4.83 -5.49 -19.12
N LYS A 26 -4.17 -6.66 -19.19
CA LYS A 26 -3.29 -7.13 -18.12
C LYS A 26 -2.03 -6.27 -17.99
N GLN A 27 -1.52 -5.73 -19.09
CA GLN A 27 -0.34 -4.87 -19.05
C GLN A 27 -0.68 -3.54 -18.37
N GLU A 28 -1.83 -2.95 -18.71
CA GLU A 28 -2.34 -1.74 -18.06
C GLU A 28 -2.59 -1.97 -16.56
N LEU A 29 -3.12 -3.14 -16.19
CA LEU A 29 -3.29 -3.51 -14.79
C LEU A 29 -1.95 -3.51 -14.02
N GLU A 30 -0.89 -4.06 -14.62
CA GLU A 30 0.47 -4.05 -14.05
C GLU A 30 1.05 -2.62 -14.01
N GLU A 31 0.68 -1.75 -14.96
CA GLU A 31 1.07 -0.34 -14.96
C GLU A 31 0.40 0.44 -13.83
N PHE A 32 -0.87 0.18 -13.52
CA PHE A 32 -1.55 0.80 -12.38
C PHE A 32 -0.86 0.47 -11.04
N GLU A 33 -0.37 -0.77 -10.88
CA GLU A 33 0.44 -1.13 -9.71
C GLU A 33 1.75 -0.35 -9.63
N LYS A 34 2.46 -0.19 -10.75
CA LYS A 34 3.70 0.59 -10.77
C LYS A 34 3.43 2.05 -10.42
N ILE A 35 2.37 2.62 -10.98
CA ILE A 35 1.94 4.00 -10.69
C ILE A 35 1.59 4.15 -9.21
N ALA A 36 0.79 3.23 -8.65
CA ALA A 36 0.41 3.25 -7.25
C ALA A 36 1.64 3.20 -6.32
N ASN A 37 2.59 2.30 -6.61
CA ASN A 37 3.81 2.18 -5.82
C ASN A 37 4.67 3.44 -5.90
N GLN A 38 4.82 4.03 -7.08
CA GLN A 38 5.53 5.30 -7.28
C GLN A 38 4.88 6.44 -6.50
N ILE A 39 3.55 6.59 -6.60
CA ILE A 39 2.83 7.65 -5.87
C ILE A 39 3.06 7.48 -4.38
N ALA A 40 2.89 6.27 -3.83
CA ALA A 40 3.13 6.00 -2.42
C ALA A 40 4.57 6.31 -1.98
N ASP A 41 5.58 6.03 -2.80
CA ASP A 41 6.99 6.34 -2.46
C ASP A 41 7.31 7.85 -2.52
N GLU A 42 6.56 8.62 -3.32
CA GLU A 42 6.83 10.04 -3.56
C GLU A 42 5.98 11.00 -2.71
N THR A 43 4.99 10.50 -1.98
CA THR A 43 4.01 11.35 -1.27
C THR A 43 4.16 11.23 0.23
N GLU A 44 4.13 12.36 0.93
CA GLU A 44 4.30 12.40 2.39
C GLU A 44 2.98 12.32 3.16
N ASN A 45 1.86 12.60 2.50
CA ASN A 45 0.55 12.66 3.14
C ASN A 45 -0.59 12.35 2.16
N THR A 46 -1.77 12.08 2.73
CA THR A 46 -2.98 11.72 1.98
C THR A 46 -3.37 12.78 0.94
N TYR A 47 -3.20 14.06 1.24
CA TYR A 47 -3.56 15.13 0.31
C TYR A 47 -2.67 15.11 -0.95
N ASP A 48 -1.37 14.97 -0.77
CA ASP A 48 -0.42 14.88 -1.89
C ASP A 48 -0.69 13.63 -2.75
N ALA A 49 -0.91 12.48 -2.10
CA ALA A 49 -1.31 11.26 -2.79
C ALA A 49 -2.60 11.45 -3.62
N MET A 50 -3.64 12.06 -3.04
CA MET A 50 -4.87 12.38 -3.76
C MET A 50 -4.62 13.29 -4.96
N MET A 51 -3.81 14.33 -4.80
CA MET A 51 -3.49 15.26 -5.89
C MET A 51 -2.75 14.55 -7.03
N LYS A 52 -1.76 13.72 -6.72
CA LYS A 52 -1.03 12.95 -7.75
C LYS A 52 -1.94 11.97 -8.49
N ILE A 53 -2.84 11.27 -7.81
CA ILE A 53 -3.82 10.37 -8.46
C ILE A 53 -4.71 11.16 -9.43
N LEU A 54 -5.27 12.28 -8.98
CA LEU A 54 -6.19 13.09 -9.78
C LEU A 54 -5.52 13.74 -11.00
N GLN A 55 -4.24 14.13 -10.88
CA GLN A 55 -3.48 14.74 -11.98
C GLN A 55 -3.13 13.77 -13.12
N LYS A 56 -3.14 12.45 -12.87
CA LYS A 56 -2.82 11.44 -13.90
C LYS A 56 -3.93 11.24 -14.92
N GLY A 57 -5.13 11.77 -14.69
CA GLY A 57 -6.24 11.69 -15.63
C GLY A 57 -6.90 10.31 -15.74
N HIS A 58 -6.65 9.43 -14.77
CA HIS A 58 -7.28 8.11 -14.67
C HIS A 58 -8.79 8.22 -14.49
N ASN A 59 -9.52 7.24 -15.02
CA ASN A 59 -10.94 7.13 -14.74
C ASN A 59 -11.18 6.75 -13.27
N LEU A 60 -12.42 6.89 -12.78
CA LEU A 60 -12.73 6.67 -11.37
C LEU A 60 -12.37 5.24 -10.90
N ARG A 61 -12.55 4.22 -11.74
CA ARG A 61 -12.30 2.82 -11.37
C ARG A 61 -10.81 2.56 -11.22
N GLU A 62 -10.02 3.05 -12.17
CA GLU A 62 -8.55 3.01 -12.14
C GLU A 62 -8.00 3.76 -10.92
N ALA A 63 -8.49 4.98 -10.69
CA ALA A 63 -8.08 5.80 -9.54
C ALA A 63 -8.39 5.12 -8.20
N ILE A 64 -9.54 4.46 -8.08
CA ILE A 64 -9.88 3.65 -6.90
C ILE A 64 -8.92 2.49 -6.73
N PHE A 65 -8.61 1.75 -7.81
CA PHE A 65 -7.67 0.63 -7.75
C PHE A 65 -6.28 1.09 -7.31
N ILE A 66 -5.77 2.18 -7.87
CA ILE A 66 -4.50 2.82 -7.49
C ILE A 66 -4.53 3.24 -6.01
N ALA A 67 -5.60 3.92 -5.57
CA ALA A 67 -5.75 4.36 -4.18
C ALA A 67 -5.81 3.18 -3.19
N MET A 68 -6.44 2.06 -3.56
CA MET A 68 -6.48 0.85 -2.74
C MET A 68 -5.08 0.24 -2.54
N ILE A 69 -4.25 0.25 -3.59
CA ILE A 69 -2.87 -0.23 -3.51
C ILE A 69 -2.04 0.68 -2.60
N ILE A 70 -2.14 2.00 -2.79
CA ILE A 70 -1.47 3.00 -1.93
C ILE A 70 -1.89 2.81 -0.47
N GLY A 71 -3.19 2.74 -0.18
CA GLY A 71 -3.71 2.59 1.19
C GLY A 71 -3.24 1.30 1.87
N ARG A 72 -3.09 0.19 1.12
CA ARG A 72 -2.47 -1.02 1.66
C ARG A 72 -1.00 -0.80 2.03
N LYS A 73 -0.25 -0.13 1.17
CA LYS A 73 1.17 0.12 1.37
C LYS A 73 1.40 0.98 2.60
N GLU A 74 0.69 2.09 2.71
CA GLU A 74 0.73 2.97 3.88
C GLU A 74 0.30 2.24 5.15
N GLY A 75 -0.78 1.45 5.09
CA GLY A 75 -1.25 0.67 6.23
C GLY A 75 -0.23 -0.38 6.72
N TYR A 76 0.54 -0.98 5.81
CA TYR A 76 1.61 -1.90 6.19
C TYR A 76 2.76 -1.16 6.89
N ILE A 77 3.19 -0.04 6.33
CA ILE A 77 4.26 0.80 6.89
C ILE A 77 3.88 1.28 8.30
N GLN A 78 2.63 1.75 8.48
CA GLN A 78 2.13 2.15 9.79
C GLN A 78 2.13 0.99 10.78
N ALA A 79 1.61 -0.18 10.38
CA ALA A 79 1.57 -1.35 11.26
C ALA A 79 2.97 -1.84 11.68
N GLU A 80 3.96 -1.74 10.78
CA GLU A 80 5.35 -2.07 11.08
C GLU A 80 5.94 -1.09 12.10
N SER A 81 5.72 0.21 11.90
CA SER A 81 6.14 1.26 12.84
C SER A 81 5.52 1.06 14.23
N ASP A 82 4.21 0.80 14.30
CA ASP A 82 3.49 0.56 15.55
C ASP A 82 4.06 -0.66 16.29
N MET A 83 4.36 -1.74 15.55
CA MET A 83 4.96 -2.94 16.12
C MET A 83 6.39 -2.69 16.62
N GLU A 84 7.18 -1.90 15.89
CA GLU A 84 8.55 -1.54 16.31
C GLU A 84 8.53 -0.73 17.63
N GLU A 85 7.64 0.24 17.75
CA GLU A 85 7.45 1.00 18.99
C GLU A 85 7.01 0.10 20.14
N GLU A 86 6.04 -0.80 19.92
CA GLU A 86 5.58 -1.73 20.94
C GLU A 86 6.71 -2.65 21.44
N ILE A 87 7.57 -3.13 20.53
CA ILE A 87 8.74 -3.95 20.89
C ILE A 87 9.75 -3.14 21.71
N LYS A 88 10.05 -1.90 21.30
CA LYS A 88 10.96 -1.00 22.03
C LYS A 88 10.46 -0.77 23.46
N ASP A 89 9.17 -0.51 23.62
CA ASP A 89 8.55 -0.29 24.92
C ASP A 89 8.62 -1.54 25.81
N LYS A 90 8.29 -2.71 25.27
CA LYS A 90 8.39 -4.00 25.98
C LYS A 90 9.83 -4.27 26.44
N LEU A 91 10.82 -4.03 25.58
CA LEU A 91 12.23 -4.19 25.94
C LEU A 91 12.64 -3.20 27.02
N TYR A 92 12.28 -1.92 26.88
CA TYR A 92 12.59 -0.90 27.88
C TYR A 92 12.03 -1.24 29.26
N GLN A 93 10.78 -1.70 29.32
CA GLN A 93 10.14 -2.16 30.56
C GLN A 93 10.85 -3.38 31.16
N ALA A 94 11.20 -4.38 30.36
CA ALA A 94 11.91 -5.57 30.83
C ALA A 94 13.28 -5.23 31.44
N PHE A 95 14.06 -4.34 30.79
CA PHE A 95 15.37 -3.93 31.29
C PHE A 95 15.31 -2.99 32.51
N ARG A 96 14.27 -2.17 32.64
CA ARG A 96 14.05 -1.32 33.83
C ARG A 96 13.50 -2.13 35.01
N GLY A 97 12.57 -3.05 34.77
CA GLY A 97 11.98 -3.92 35.79
C GLY A 97 13.02 -4.81 36.48
N ASN A 98 14.00 -5.31 35.73
CA ASN A 98 15.11 -6.11 36.27
C ASN A 98 16.15 -5.33 37.08
N ARG A 99 16.11 -3.98 37.12
CA ARG A 99 17.06 -3.18 37.93
C ARG A 99 16.55 -2.88 39.34
N ASN A 100 15.28 -3.13 39.63
CA ASN A 100 14.64 -2.88 40.93
C ASN A 100 14.32 -4.19 41.69
N GLN A 101 14.84 -5.34 41.25
CA GLN A 101 14.87 -6.61 41.97
C GLN A 101 16.32 -6.94 42.33
#